data_AF-A0A3C1NN24-F1
#
_entry.id   AF-A0A3C1NN24-F1
#
_cell.length_a   1.000
_cell.length_b   1.000
_cell.length_c   1.000
_cell.angle_alpha   90.00
_cell.angle_beta   90.00
_cell.angle_gamma   90.00
#
_symmetry.space_group_name_H-M   'P 1'
#
loop_
_entity.id
_entity.type
_entity.pdbx_description
1 polymer ?
#
loop_
_entity_poly.entity_id
_entity_poly.type
_entity_poly.pdbx_seq_one_letter_code
_entity_poly.pdbx_strand_id
1 'polypeptide(L)'
;MIDAHCHFTGYATDMWKCELFGTKSFEEIIEKISAYAPNAPGEWIYGRGWDQNDWPGKQFPDKRRLDSLFPNRPVFLKRIDGHAALANQYALNLAGIHAGTKIPGGEVELKDGKLTGILIDNAMDELEKHIPLISDSLASRYFLKAQEECFSLGLTSVHDCGISERILHLVDKAQQSGLLKMKIFALLSDSASYYDRWVAKGPYKTERLHMGGFKLYADGALGSRGACLIEEYSDKKDWKGFLLRDSAYLNSVAAKLAGSNLQLC
;
A
#
# COMPACT_ATOMS: atom_id res chain seq x y z
N MET A 1 4.09 -15.10 20.17
CA MET A 1 2.87 -14.27 19.98
C MET A 1 2.37 -14.49 18.56
N ILE A 2 1.05 -14.37 18.32
CA ILE A 2 0.44 -14.44 17.00
C ILE A 2 -0.31 -13.14 16.76
N ASP A 3 -0.05 -12.48 15.64
CA ASP A 3 -0.87 -11.37 15.14
C ASP A 3 -1.95 -11.94 14.23
N ALA A 4 -3.22 -11.80 14.63
CA ALA A 4 -4.35 -12.39 13.93
C ALA A 4 -4.86 -11.55 12.75
N HIS A 5 -4.31 -10.35 12.52
CA HIS A 5 -4.65 -9.53 11.36
C HIS A 5 -3.56 -8.48 11.08
N CYS A 6 -2.71 -8.74 10.10
CA CYS A 6 -1.74 -7.76 9.64
C CYS A 6 -1.50 -7.86 8.13
N HIS A 7 -0.57 -7.05 7.64
CA HIS A 7 -0.11 -7.05 6.26
C HIS A 7 1.39 -7.29 6.22
N PHE A 8 1.85 -8.44 6.74
CA PHE A 8 3.29 -8.73 6.93
C PHE A 8 4.09 -8.59 5.64
N THR A 9 3.65 -9.21 4.55
CA THR A 9 4.34 -9.12 3.27
C THR A 9 4.23 -7.73 2.66
N GLY A 10 3.09 -7.04 2.84
CA GLY A 10 2.93 -5.65 2.44
C GLY A 10 3.92 -4.73 3.15
N TYR A 11 3.99 -4.83 4.48
CA TYR A 11 4.95 -4.14 5.33
C TYR A 11 6.38 -4.39 4.87
N ALA A 12 6.76 -5.66 4.67
CA ALA A 12 8.07 -6.02 4.18
C ALA A 12 8.36 -5.40 2.81
N THR A 13 7.44 -5.53 1.84
CA THR A 13 7.64 -4.95 0.50
C THR A 13 7.53 -3.44 0.44
N ASP A 14 7.21 -2.78 1.56
CA ASP A 14 7.27 -1.33 1.71
C ASP A 14 8.60 -0.83 2.27
N MET A 15 9.40 -1.70 2.90
CA MET A 15 10.67 -1.34 3.57
C MET A 15 11.78 -0.84 2.63
N TRP A 16 11.59 -0.95 1.31
CA TRP A 16 12.54 -0.36 0.36
C TRP A 16 12.39 1.14 0.22
N LYS A 17 11.21 1.69 0.55
CA LYS A 17 10.90 3.11 0.45
C LYS A 17 11.73 3.90 1.46
N CYS A 18 12.10 5.12 1.13
CA CYS A 18 12.74 6.04 2.06
C CYS A 18 11.78 6.40 3.20
N GLU A 19 12.21 6.26 4.45
CA GLU A 19 11.40 6.57 5.64
C GLU A 19 11.37 8.07 5.94
N LEU A 20 10.23 8.68 5.68
CA LEU A 20 9.99 10.12 5.83
C LEU A 20 9.19 10.46 7.09
N PHE A 21 8.95 9.48 7.97
CA PHE A 21 8.27 9.71 9.23
C PHE A 21 9.04 10.67 10.15
N GLY A 22 8.28 11.48 10.88
CA GLY A 22 8.78 12.35 11.93
C GLY A 22 9.61 13.55 11.46
N THR A 23 9.71 13.81 10.15
CA THR A 23 10.40 15.01 9.66
C THR A 23 9.65 16.27 10.06
N LYS A 24 10.37 17.34 10.39
CA LYS A 24 9.82 18.61 10.89
C LYS A 24 9.86 19.74 9.87
N SER A 25 10.34 19.46 8.66
CA SER A 25 10.37 20.39 7.53
C SER A 25 10.44 19.66 6.19
N PHE A 26 10.18 20.38 5.10
CA PHE A 26 10.44 19.86 3.76
C PHE A 26 11.93 19.76 3.47
N GLU A 27 12.76 20.59 4.08
CA GLU A 27 14.22 20.53 3.98
C GLU A 27 14.75 19.19 4.49
N GLU A 28 14.26 18.68 5.62
CA GLU A 28 14.61 17.34 6.11
C GLU A 28 14.17 16.22 5.15
N ILE A 29 13.05 16.39 4.44
CA ILE A 29 12.64 15.46 3.38
C ILE A 29 13.68 15.45 2.25
N ILE A 30 14.11 16.63 1.83
CA ILE A 30 15.11 16.79 0.78
C ILE A 30 16.45 16.14 1.19
N GLU A 31 16.89 16.33 2.43
CA GLU A 31 18.12 15.71 2.96
C GLU A 31 18.02 14.18 2.95
N LYS A 32 16.95 13.62 3.54
CA LYS A 32 16.72 12.16 3.57
C LYS A 32 16.66 11.56 2.17
N ILE A 33 15.92 12.20 1.26
CA ILE A 33 15.79 11.71 -0.12
C ILE A 33 17.10 11.80 -0.88
N SER A 34 17.88 12.87 -0.70
CA SER A 34 19.19 13.03 -1.34
C SER A 34 20.19 11.99 -0.85
N ALA A 35 20.16 11.63 0.44
CA ALA A 35 20.99 10.57 1.01
C ALA A 35 20.54 9.16 0.57
N TYR A 36 19.24 8.95 0.40
CA TYR A 36 18.66 7.67 -0.01
C TYR A 36 18.87 7.40 -1.51
N ALA A 37 18.72 8.41 -2.37
CA ALA A 37 18.69 8.28 -3.82
C ALA A 37 19.85 7.46 -4.43
N PRO A 38 21.12 7.62 -4.02
CA PRO A 38 22.23 6.83 -4.56
C PRO A 38 22.10 5.31 -4.31
N ASN A 39 21.39 4.92 -3.25
CA ASN A 39 21.24 3.53 -2.82
C ASN A 39 19.82 2.97 -3.09
N ALA A 40 18.94 3.77 -3.69
CA ALA A 40 17.60 3.31 -4.03
C ALA A 40 17.67 2.13 -5.03
N PRO A 41 16.91 1.06 -4.83
CA PRO A 41 17.07 -0.21 -5.56
C PRO A 41 16.60 -0.18 -7.01
N GLY A 42 15.99 0.93 -7.46
CA GLY A 42 15.48 1.09 -8.82
C GLY A 42 15.58 2.53 -9.30
N GLU A 43 15.03 2.77 -10.48
CA GLU A 43 15.00 4.10 -11.08
C GLU A 43 14.19 5.09 -10.23
N TRP A 44 13.07 4.63 -9.67
CA TRP A 44 12.20 5.44 -8.83
C TRP A 44 12.79 5.70 -7.45
N ILE A 45 12.76 6.97 -7.06
CA ILE A 45 12.95 7.40 -5.67
C ILE A 45 11.57 7.44 -5.02
N TYR A 46 11.28 6.43 -4.20
CA TYR A 46 10.02 6.36 -3.47
C TYR A 46 10.28 6.59 -1.98
N GLY A 47 9.70 7.66 -1.42
CA GLY A 47 9.60 7.86 0.04
C GLY A 47 8.18 7.75 0.56
N ARG A 48 8.03 7.38 1.84
CA ARG A 48 6.72 7.33 2.51
C ARG A 48 6.81 7.88 3.94
N GLY A 49 5.73 8.54 4.38
CA GLY A 49 5.51 8.81 5.80
C GLY A 49 5.64 10.27 6.23
N TRP A 50 5.83 11.20 5.28
CA TRP A 50 5.86 12.61 5.61
C TRP A 50 4.49 13.12 6.02
N ASP A 51 4.45 14.13 6.91
CA ASP A 51 3.22 14.82 7.30
C ASP A 51 3.51 16.30 7.50
N GLN A 52 2.95 17.15 6.63
CA GLN A 52 3.11 18.60 6.73
C GLN A 52 2.48 19.18 8.00
N ASN A 53 1.57 18.46 8.68
CA ASN A 53 1.02 18.92 9.96
C ASN A 53 2.08 19.10 11.05
N ASP A 54 3.20 18.39 10.93
CA ASP A 54 4.36 18.48 11.82
C ASP A 54 5.27 19.68 11.48
N TRP A 55 5.05 20.34 10.35
CA TRP A 55 5.95 21.38 9.83
C TRP A 55 5.44 22.78 10.16
N PRO A 56 6.34 23.77 10.31
CA PRO A 56 5.96 25.18 10.38
C PRO A 56 5.09 25.59 9.18
N GLY A 57 3.96 26.25 9.44
CA GLY A 57 3.03 26.73 8.42
C GLY A 57 2.05 25.68 7.88
N LYS A 58 2.30 24.38 8.11
CA LYS A 58 1.39 23.26 7.76
C LYS A 58 0.91 23.25 6.31
N GLN A 59 1.73 23.78 5.40
CA GLN A 59 1.42 23.82 3.98
C GLN A 59 2.02 22.63 3.27
N PHE A 60 1.37 22.18 2.20
CA PHE A 60 2.01 21.22 1.31
C PHE A 60 3.26 21.83 0.68
N PRO A 61 4.31 21.01 0.47
CA PRO A 61 5.48 21.41 -0.28
C PRO A 61 5.16 21.48 -1.78
N ASP A 62 6.08 22.06 -2.54
CA ASP A 62 6.03 22.05 -4.00
C ASP A 62 7.21 21.28 -4.61
N LYS A 63 7.02 20.80 -5.84
CA LYS A 63 7.98 19.93 -6.52
C LYS A 63 9.26 20.61 -6.98
N ARG A 64 9.40 21.95 -6.95
CA ARG A 64 10.54 22.66 -7.58
C ARG A 64 11.89 22.19 -7.06
N ARG A 65 11.99 21.90 -5.76
CA ARG A 65 13.22 21.35 -5.15
C ARG A 65 13.53 19.94 -5.69
N LEU A 66 12.51 19.09 -5.82
CA LEU A 66 12.68 17.75 -6.40
C LEU A 66 13.02 17.81 -7.89
N ASP A 67 12.40 18.73 -8.64
CA ASP A 67 12.70 18.96 -10.06
C ASP A 67 14.16 19.36 -10.26
N SER A 68 14.68 20.23 -9.38
CA SER A 68 16.07 20.68 -9.44
C SER A 68 17.07 19.59 -9.09
N LEU A 69 16.76 18.73 -8.11
CA LEU A 69 17.67 17.69 -7.64
C LEU A 69 17.62 16.41 -8.49
N PHE A 70 16.45 16.11 -9.05
CA PHE A 70 16.18 14.87 -9.79
C PHE A 70 15.51 15.18 -11.13
N PRO A 71 16.14 15.95 -12.03
CA PRO A 71 15.50 16.39 -13.28
C PRO A 71 15.19 15.25 -14.24
N ASN A 72 15.94 14.15 -14.15
CA ASN A 72 15.85 12.99 -15.04
C ASN A 72 15.58 11.68 -14.28
N ARG A 73 15.06 11.77 -13.05
CA ARG A 73 14.79 10.58 -12.22
C ARG A 73 13.44 10.76 -11.52
N PRO A 74 12.51 9.81 -11.63
CA PRO A 74 11.18 9.98 -11.08
C PRO A 74 11.21 9.88 -9.56
N VAL A 75 10.54 10.85 -8.91
CA VAL A 75 10.40 10.92 -7.45
C VAL A 75 8.92 10.89 -7.10
N PHE A 76 8.55 10.03 -6.16
CA PHE A 76 7.20 9.95 -5.62
C PHE A 76 7.25 9.79 -4.09
N LEU A 77 6.71 10.77 -3.37
CA LEU A 77 6.76 10.82 -1.92
C LEU A 77 5.34 10.72 -1.38
N LYS A 78 4.96 9.56 -0.84
CA LYS A 78 3.63 9.31 -0.29
C LYS A 78 3.51 9.84 1.15
N ARG A 79 2.43 10.59 1.41
CA ARG A 79 2.13 11.13 2.73
C ARG A 79 1.78 10.01 3.73
N ILE A 80 1.89 10.31 5.02
CA ILE A 80 1.66 9.36 6.11
C ILE A 80 0.30 8.64 6.05
N ASP A 81 -0.75 9.35 5.67
CA ASP A 81 -2.13 8.85 5.60
C ASP A 81 -2.44 8.15 4.28
N GLY A 82 -1.52 8.21 3.31
CA GLY A 82 -1.69 7.58 2.00
C GLY A 82 -2.71 8.25 1.08
N HIS A 83 -3.21 9.45 1.43
CA HIS A 83 -4.22 10.20 0.67
C HIS A 83 -3.63 11.39 -0.11
N ALA A 84 -2.33 11.66 0.06
CA ALA A 84 -1.61 12.62 -0.76
C ALA A 84 -0.21 12.09 -1.13
N ALA A 85 0.34 12.59 -2.22
CA ALA A 85 1.73 12.40 -2.58
C ALA A 85 2.32 13.62 -3.26
N LEU A 86 3.62 13.85 -3.09
CA LEU A 86 4.40 14.82 -3.85
C LEU A 86 5.20 14.07 -4.93
N ALA A 87 5.01 14.46 -6.19
CA ALA A 87 5.74 13.94 -7.33
C ALA A 87 6.53 15.05 -8.05
N ASN A 88 7.72 14.72 -8.55
CA ASN A 88 8.48 15.63 -9.41
C ASN A 88 7.95 15.66 -10.85
N GLN A 89 8.37 16.64 -11.64
CA GLN A 89 7.90 16.82 -13.01
C GLN A 89 8.22 15.61 -13.89
N TYR A 90 9.37 14.95 -13.67
CA TYR A 90 9.73 13.75 -14.42
C TYR A 90 8.71 12.63 -14.20
N ALA A 91 8.35 12.35 -12.94
CA ALA A 91 7.32 11.36 -12.61
C ALA A 91 5.94 11.72 -13.18
N LEU A 92 5.54 12.99 -13.10
CA LEU A 92 4.27 13.46 -13.66
C LEU A 92 4.21 13.26 -15.18
N ASN A 93 5.31 13.55 -15.89
CA ASN A 93 5.42 13.34 -17.33
C ASN A 93 5.30 11.86 -17.72
N LEU A 94 5.95 10.96 -16.96
CA LEU A 94 5.82 9.51 -17.19
C LEU A 94 4.38 9.02 -17.06
N ALA A 95 3.62 9.60 -16.15
CA ALA A 95 2.20 9.30 -15.92
C ALA A 95 1.26 10.08 -16.86
N GLY A 96 1.78 10.95 -17.74
CA GLY A 96 0.96 11.79 -18.63
C GLY A 96 0.15 12.88 -17.91
N ILE A 97 0.44 13.18 -16.64
CA ILE A 97 -0.28 14.16 -15.83
C ILE A 97 0.20 15.57 -16.20
N HIS A 98 -0.73 16.42 -16.62
CA HIS A 98 -0.49 17.80 -17.06
C HIS A 98 -1.51 18.77 -16.45
N ALA A 99 -1.27 20.08 -16.55
CA ALA A 99 -2.23 21.08 -16.08
C ALA A 99 -3.58 20.89 -16.79
N GLY A 100 -4.65 20.74 -16.01
CA GLY A 100 -6.00 20.46 -16.52
C GLY A 100 -6.37 18.98 -16.62
N THR A 101 -5.47 18.06 -16.26
CA THR A 101 -5.80 16.64 -16.09
C THR A 101 -6.92 16.49 -15.05
N LYS A 102 -7.99 15.76 -15.40
CA LYS A 102 -9.12 15.47 -14.52
C LYS A 102 -9.19 13.98 -14.24
N ILE A 103 -9.18 13.60 -12.96
CA ILE A 103 -9.20 12.21 -12.51
C ILE A 103 -10.43 12.04 -11.63
N PRO A 104 -11.41 11.20 -12.01
CA PRO A 104 -12.56 10.91 -11.14
C PRO A 104 -12.09 10.40 -9.77
N GLY A 105 -12.52 11.06 -8.69
CA GLY A 105 -12.12 10.70 -7.33
C GLY A 105 -10.67 11.02 -6.97
N GLY A 106 -10.00 11.91 -7.72
CA GLY A 106 -8.65 12.38 -7.41
C GLY A 106 -8.44 13.83 -7.81
N GLU A 107 -7.43 14.46 -7.22
CA GLU A 107 -7.09 15.86 -7.51
C GLU A 107 -5.60 16.02 -7.84
N VAL A 108 -5.32 16.88 -8.82
CA VAL A 108 -3.97 17.32 -9.18
C VAL A 108 -3.89 18.80 -8.84
N GLU A 109 -3.10 19.13 -7.82
CA GLU A 109 -3.06 20.51 -7.33
C GLU A 109 -2.33 21.45 -8.32
N LEU A 110 -2.96 22.61 -8.54
CA LEU A 110 -2.42 23.70 -9.33
C LEU A 110 -2.24 24.95 -8.49
N LYS A 111 -1.10 25.63 -8.67
CA LYS A 111 -0.85 26.98 -8.17
C LYS A 111 -0.46 27.88 -9.32
N ASP A 112 -1.20 28.97 -9.52
CA ASP A 112 -1.02 29.90 -10.64
C ASP A 112 -1.00 29.19 -12.01
N GLY A 113 -1.87 28.19 -12.17
CA GLY A 113 -1.97 27.37 -13.38
C GLY A 113 -0.84 26.36 -13.60
N LYS A 114 0.08 26.21 -12.65
CA LYS A 114 1.21 25.26 -12.71
C LYS A 114 1.04 24.12 -11.72
N LEU A 115 1.45 22.92 -12.12
CA LEU A 115 1.47 21.75 -11.24
C LEU A 115 2.36 22.01 -10.03
N THR A 116 1.83 21.84 -8.81
CA THR A 116 2.63 21.84 -7.58
C THR A 116 3.35 20.52 -7.39
N GLY A 117 2.83 19.45 -8.01
CA GLY A 117 3.28 18.07 -7.82
C GLY A 117 2.50 17.31 -6.75
N ILE A 118 1.56 17.96 -6.05
CA ILE A 118 0.67 17.27 -5.12
C ILE A 118 -0.44 16.55 -5.90
N LEU A 119 -0.58 15.27 -5.60
CA LEU A 119 -1.61 14.38 -6.09
C LEU A 119 -2.42 13.86 -4.90
N ILE A 120 -3.74 13.87 -5.02
CA ILE A 120 -4.68 13.45 -3.97
C ILE A 120 -5.51 12.26 -4.46
N ASP A 121 -5.68 11.27 -3.58
CA ASP A 121 -6.51 10.07 -3.80
C ASP A 121 -6.21 9.39 -5.15
N ASN A 122 -7.22 9.18 -6.02
CA ASN A 122 -7.05 8.43 -7.27
C ASN A 122 -6.00 9.04 -8.22
N ALA A 123 -5.65 10.33 -8.06
CA ALA A 123 -4.59 10.95 -8.84
C ALA A 123 -3.20 10.35 -8.51
N MET A 124 -3.01 9.90 -7.27
CA MET A 124 -1.82 9.16 -6.87
C MET A 124 -1.76 7.82 -7.57
N ASP A 125 -2.88 7.10 -7.61
CA ASP A 125 -2.96 5.77 -8.20
C ASP A 125 -2.61 5.79 -9.70
N GLU A 126 -3.02 6.83 -10.44
CA GLU A 126 -2.61 6.98 -11.85
C GLU A 126 -1.09 7.06 -12.01
N LEU A 127 -0.37 7.67 -11.07
CA LEU A 127 1.09 7.72 -11.10
C LEU A 127 1.72 6.44 -10.53
N GLU A 128 1.22 5.92 -9.41
CA GLU A 128 1.77 4.73 -8.73
C GLU A 128 1.82 3.51 -9.65
N LYS A 129 0.89 3.37 -10.61
CA LYS A 129 0.91 2.30 -11.64
C LYS A 129 2.18 2.26 -12.49
N HIS A 130 2.90 3.38 -12.62
CA HIS A 130 4.16 3.46 -13.35
C HIS A 130 5.38 3.08 -12.50
N ILE A 131 5.21 2.90 -11.19
CA ILE A 131 6.27 2.46 -10.28
C ILE A 131 6.40 0.93 -10.42
N PRO A 132 7.56 0.42 -10.87
CA PRO A 132 7.74 -1.02 -11.01
C PRO A 132 7.75 -1.70 -9.64
N LEU A 133 7.22 -2.93 -9.60
CA LEU A 133 7.37 -3.79 -8.43
C LEU A 133 8.86 -4.07 -8.18
N ILE A 134 9.25 -4.14 -6.92
CA ILE A 134 10.58 -4.63 -6.56
C ILE A 134 10.78 -6.08 -7.02
N SER A 135 12.02 -6.43 -7.33
CA SER A 135 12.36 -7.79 -7.74
C SER A 135 12.02 -8.81 -6.63
N ASP A 136 11.73 -10.04 -7.04
CA ASP A 136 11.42 -11.14 -6.12
C ASP A 136 12.55 -11.39 -5.10
N SER A 137 13.81 -11.23 -5.51
CA SER A 137 14.97 -11.35 -4.63
C SER A 137 15.05 -10.21 -3.61
N LEU A 138 14.69 -8.99 -4.00
CA LEU A 138 14.62 -7.86 -3.09
C LEU A 138 13.44 -7.99 -2.11
N ALA A 139 12.26 -8.40 -2.59
CA ALA A 139 11.12 -8.71 -1.73
C ALA A 139 11.46 -9.78 -0.68
N SER A 140 12.13 -10.85 -1.10
CA SER A 140 12.58 -11.92 -0.20
C SER A 140 13.57 -11.43 0.87
N ARG A 141 14.47 -10.50 0.53
CA ARG A 141 15.35 -9.86 1.53
C ARG A 141 14.56 -9.04 2.55
N TYR A 142 13.50 -8.37 2.14
CA TYR A 142 12.66 -7.65 3.09
C TYR A 142 11.75 -8.57 3.91
N PHE A 143 11.32 -9.72 3.40
CA PHE A 143 10.68 -10.73 4.23
C PHE A 143 11.62 -11.18 5.36
N LEU A 144 12.91 -11.34 5.06
CA LEU A 144 13.94 -11.62 6.07
C LEU A 144 14.05 -10.49 7.11
N LYS A 145 14.17 -9.25 6.66
CA LYS A 145 14.24 -8.10 7.59
C LYS A 145 12.99 -7.98 8.46
N ALA A 146 11.80 -8.09 7.86
CA ALA A 146 10.54 -7.97 8.58
C ALA A 146 10.33 -9.09 9.60
N GLN A 147 10.73 -10.33 9.31
CA GLN A 147 10.65 -11.41 10.31
C GLN A 147 11.62 -11.19 11.47
N GLU A 148 12.82 -10.63 11.24
CA GLU A 148 13.79 -10.35 12.30
C GLU A 148 13.23 -9.32 13.27
N GLU A 149 12.59 -8.26 12.76
CA GLU A 149 11.88 -7.27 13.56
C GLU A 149 10.74 -7.93 14.36
N CYS A 150 9.91 -8.74 13.71
CA CYS A 150 8.83 -9.46 14.40
C CYS A 150 9.37 -10.38 15.51
N PHE A 151 10.42 -11.16 15.23
CA PHE A 151 11.01 -12.08 16.20
C PHE A 151 11.64 -11.33 17.38
N SER A 152 12.24 -10.15 17.15
CA SER A 152 12.76 -9.30 18.23
C SER A 152 11.66 -8.86 19.22
N LEU A 153 10.41 -8.83 18.77
CA LEU A 153 9.22 -8.52 19.58
C LEU A 153 8.47 -9.78 20.06
N GLY A 154 9.00 -10.98 19.83
CA GLY A 154 8.35 -12.25 20.16
C GLY A 154 7.14 -12.62 19.27
N LEU A 155 6.92 -11.89 18.18
CA LEU A 155 5.91 -12.19 17.17
C LEU A 155 6.44 -13.27 16.22
N THR A 156 5.86 -14.47 16.30
CA THR A 156 6.37 -15.65 15.58
C THR A 156 5.38 -16.22 14.57
N SER A 157 4.16 -15.67 14.52
CA SER A 157 3.15 -16.06 13.55
C SER A 157 2.24 -14.88 13.22
N VAL A 158 1.78 -14.83 11.98
CA VAL A 158 0.94 -13.74 11.47
C VAL A 158 -0.18 -14.27 10.58
N HIS A 159 -1.30 -13.57 10.57
CA HIS A 159 -2.32 -13.67 9.53
C HIS A 159 -2.10 -12.53 8.53
N ASP A 160 -1.61 -12.86 7.34
CA ASP A 160 -1.32 -11.88 6.30
C ASP A 160 -2.53 -11.72 5.38
N CYS A 161 -3.18 -10.56 5.49
CA CYS A 161 -4.50 -10.33 4.93
C CYS A 161 -4.44 -9.67 3.56
N GLY A 162 -5.05 -10.31 2.56
CA GLY A 162 -5.26 -9.74 1.23
C GLY A 162 -4.05 -9.81 0.32
N ILE A 163 -3.24 -10.87 0.41
CA ILE A 163 -2.06 -11.04 -0.45
C ILE A 163 -2.45 -11.55 -1.84
N SER A 164 -1.65 -11.23 -2.86
CA SER A 164 -1.83 -11.80 -4.20
C SER A 164 -1.23 -13.21 -4.30
N GLU A 165 -1.62 -13.97 -5.33
CA GLU A 165 -1.01 -15.28 -5.61
C GLU A 165 0.51 -15.19 -5.87
N ARG A 166 0.97 -14.09 -6.47
CA ARG A 166 2.42 -13.84 -6.65
C ARG A 166 3.12 -13.78 -5.30
N ILE A 167 2.59 -13.00 -4.36
CA ILE A 167 3.18 -12.86 -3.02
C ILE A 167 3.11 -14.19 -2.26
N LEU A 168 2.00 -14.93 -2.36
CA LEU A 168 1.90 -16.27 -1.79
C LEU A 168 3.01 -17.20 -2.31
N HIS A 169 3.25 -17.20 -3.63
CA HIS A 169 4.32 -18.00 -4.24
C HIS A 169 5.71 -17.58 -3.76
N LEU A 170 5.95 -16.28 -3.59
CA LEU A 170 7.22 -15.77 -3.07
C LEU A 170 7.46 -16.15 -1.61
N VAL A 171 6.43 -16.07 -0.77
CA VAL A 171 6.48 -16.54 0.62
C VAL A 171 6.82 -18.03 0.67
N ASP A 172 6.10 -18.85 -0.10
CA ASP A 172 6.32 -20.29 -0.15
C ASP A 172 7.76 -20.63 -0.59
N LYS A 173 8.24 -20.01 -1.68
CA LYS A 173 9.61 -20.17 -2.16
C LYS A 173 10.66 -19.72 -1.13
N ALA A 174 10.42 -18.62 -0.42
CA ALA A 174 11.32 -18.12 0.62
C ALA A 174 11.34 -19.04 1.85
N GLN A 175 10.21 -19.69 2.19
CA GLN A 175 10.17 -20.67 3.27
C GLN A 175 10.84 -21.99 2.87
N GLN A 176 10.62 -22.46 1.64
CA GLN A 176 11.25 -23.68 1.10
C GLN A 176 12.78 -23.57 1.03
N SER A 177 13.33 -22.37 0.76
CA SER A 177 14.77 -22.13 0.79
C SER A 177 15.34 -21.94 2.21
N GLY A 178 14.49 -21.93 3.24
CA GLY A 178 14.87 -21.68 4.62
C GLY A 178 15.14 -20.21 4.97
N LEU A 179 14.99 -19.30 4.00
CA LEU A 179 15.18 -17.87 4.19
C LEU A 179 14.12 -17.28 5.14
N LEU A 180 12.85 -17.63 4.93
CA LEU A 180 11.73 -17.15 5.73
C LEU A 180 11.29 -18.23 6.74
N LYS A 181 11.22 -17.86 8.02
CA LYS A 181 10.83 -18.75 9.13
C LYS A 181 9.53 -18.32 9.80
N MET A 182 9.02 -17.13 9.51
CA MET A 182 7.72 -16.65 9.99
C MET A 182 6.62 -17.65 9.62
N LYS A 183 5.76 -18.00 10.58
CA LYS A 183 4.55 -18.81 10.29
C LYS A 183 3.45 -17.88 9.79
N ILE A 184 2.91 -18.16 8.62
CA ILE A 184 1.98 -17.29 7.92
C ILE A 184 0.68 -18.05 7.65
N PHE A 185 -0.43 -17.54 8.19
CA PHE A 185 -1.75 -17.82 7.67
C PHE A 185 -2.07 -16.76 6.60
N ALA A 186 -2.21 -17.16 5.35
CA ALA A 186 -2.44 -16.25 4.24
C ALA A 186 -3.92 -16.22 3.86
N LEU A 187 -4.45 -15.01 3.72
CA LEU A 187 -5.74 -14.74 3.10
C LEU A 187 -5.49 -14.06 1.76
N LEU A 188 -5.95 -14.65 0.66
CA LEU A 188 -5.82 -14.07 -0.66
C LEU A 188 -6.71 -12.83 -0.82
N SER A 189 -6.29 -11.89 -1.65
CA SER A 189 -7.08 -10.71 -2.01
C SER A 189 -8.39 -11.10 -2.70
N ASP A 190 -9.43 -10.28 -2.50
CA ASP A 190 -10.68 -10.34 -3.27
C ASP A 190 -10.41 -10.25 -4.78
N SER A 191 -10.58 -11.37 -5.49
CA SER A 191 -10.34 -11.47 -6.94
C SER A 191 -11.23 -12.54 -7.54
N ALA A 192 -12.10 -12.12 -8.47
CA ALA A 192 -13.00 -13.02 -9.19
C ALA A 192 -12.25 -14.18 -9.87
N SER A 193 -11.02 -13.92 -10.35
CA SER A 193 -10.18 -14.91 -11.01
C SER A 193 -9.61 -15.98 -10.08
N TYR A 194 -9.65 -15.77 -8.77
CA TYR A 194 -9.07 -16.67 -7.77
C TYR A 194 -10.09 -17.68 -7.25
N TYR A 195 -11.33 -17.26 -7.01
CA TYR A 195 -12.30 -18.05 -6.23
C TYR A 195 -12.53 -19.45 -6.77
N ASP A 196 -12.92 -19.61 -8.04
CA ASP A 196 -13.26 -20.93 -8.58
C ASP A 196 -12.05 -21.89 -8.58
N ARG A 197 -10.85 -21.35 -8.84
CA ARG A 197 -9.61 -22.15 -8.82
C ARG A 197 -9.28 -22.62 -7.42
N TRP A 198 -9.37 -21.75 -6.42
CA TRP A 198 -9.03 -22.10 -5.05
C TRP A 198 -10.11 -22.92 -4.35
N VAL A 199 -11.39 -22.72 -4.67
CA VAL A 199 -12.47 -23.61 -4.21
C VAL A 199 -12.25 -25.03 -4.75
N ALA A 200 -11.90 -25.17 -6.03
CA ALA A 200 -11.60 -26.49 -6.62
C ALA A 200 -10.32 -27.11 -6.06
N LYS A 201 -9.29 -26.29 -5.79
CA LYS A 201 -7.98 -26.74 -5.28
C LYS A 201 -7.97 -27.03 -3.77
N GLY A 202 -8.76 -26.31 -3.00
CA GLY A 202 -8.71 -26.29 -1.54
C GLY A 202 -7.55 -25.45 -0.96
N PRO A 203 -7.46 -25.36 0.38
CA PRO A 203 -6.38 -24.65 1.06
C PRO A 203 -5.01 -25.27 0.75
N TYR A 204 -3.97 -24.44 0.80
CA TYR A 204 -2.58 -24.89 0.66
C TYR A 204 -1.85 -24.80 2.00
N LYS A 205 -1.18 -25.88 2.42
CA LYS A 205 -0.56 -25.96 3.74
C LYS A 205 0.81 -26.63 3.73
N THR A 206 1.78 -25.98 4.36
CA THR A 206 3.13 -26.48 4.69
C THR A 206 3.34 -26.37 6.21
N GLU A 207 4.57 -26.61 6.70
CA GLU A 207 4.94 -26.41 8.11
C GLU A 207 4.73 -24.95 8.57
N ARG A 208 4.97 -23.98 7.67
CA ARG A 208 5.01 -22.54 8.01
C ARG A 208 4.08 -21.67 7.18
N LEU A 209 3.42 -22.20 6.17
CA LEU A 209 2.43 -21.46 5.37
C LEU A 209 1.11 -22.19 5.37
N HIS A 210 0.03 -21.47 5.62
CA HIS A 210 -1.33 -21.93 5.44
C HIS A 210 -2.10 -20.87 4.65
N MET A 211 -2.26 -21.07 3.34
CA MET A 211 -3.25 -20.30 2.58
C MET A 211 -4.61 -20.90 2.87
N GLY A 212 -5.40 -20.16 3.65
CA GLY A 212 -6.61 -20.68 4.26
C GLY A 212 -7.89 -19.97 3.85
N GLY A 213 -7.84 -18.95 2.99
CA GLY A 213 -9.04 -18.20 2.65
C GLY A 213 -8.83 -16.92 1.86
N PHE A 214 -9.83 -16.05 1.92
CA PHE A 214 -9.87 -14.76 1.24
C PHE A 214 -10.18 -13.61 2.20
N LYS A 215 -9.58 -12.44 1.94
CA LYS A 215 -9.89 -11.18 2.60
C LYS A 215 -10.75 -10.32 1.69
N LEU A 216 -11.96 -10.01 2.15
CA LEU A 216 -12.87 -9.06 1.53
C LEU A 216 -12.89 -7.74 2.32
N TYR A 217 -13.40 -6.71 1.67
CA TYR A 217 -13.62 -5.40 2.27
C TYR A 217 -15.08 -5.02 2.05
N ALA A 218 -15.84 -4.84 3.13
CA ALA A 218 -17.22 -4.37 3.04
C ALA A 218 -17.26 -2.87 2.76
N ASP A 219 -16.49 -2.09 3.51
CA ASP A 219 -16.48 -0.63 3.55
C ASP A 219 -15.07 -0.06 3.78
N GLY A 220 -14.98 1.26 3.93
CA GLY A 220 -13.72 1.97 4.21
C GLY A 220 -13.42 2.11 5.71
N ALA A 221 -12.62 3.11 6.06
CA ALA A 221 -12.25 3.40 7.45
C ALA A 221 -13.00 4.62 8.00
N LEU A 222 -13.11 4.72 9.33
CA LEU A 222 -13.72 5.88 10.01
C LEU A 222 -12.94 7.18 9.74
N GLY A 223 -11.61 7.14 9.72
CA GLY A 223 -10.77 8.34 9.58
C GLY A 223 -10.97 9.08 8.25
N SER A 224 -11.14 8.34 7.16
CA SER A 224 -11.48 8.88 5.84
C SER A 224 -12.99 9.03 5.61
N ARG A 225 -13.81 8.72 6.62
CA ARG A 225 -15.28 8.63 6.57
C ARG A 225 -15.79 7.66 5.50
N GLY A 226 -15.02 6.62 5.19
CA GLY A 226 -15.41 5.58 4.23
C GLY A 226 -16.20 4.42 4.85
N ALA A 227 -16.13 4.22 6.18
CA ALA A 227 -16.88 3.15 6.85
C ALA A 227 -18.39 3.38 6.74
N CYS A 228 -19.16 2.33 6.48
CA CYS A 228 -20.58 2.37 6.18
C CYS A 228 -21.41 2.26 7.47
N LEU A 229 -21.82 3.41 7.99
CA LEU A 229 -22.57 3.53 9.24
C LEU A 229 -24.08 3.38 9.03
N ILE A 230 -24.79 2.99 10.09
CA ILE A 230 -26.27 2.97 10.10
C ILE A 230 -26.81 4.40 10.08
N GLU A 231 -26.17 5.31 10.83
CA GLU A 231 -26.51 6.74 10.90
C GLU A 231 -25.40 7.64 10.35
N GLU A 232 -25.69 8.93 10.19
CA GLU A 232 -24.70 9.88 9.69
C GLU A 232 -23.49 10.01 10.62
N TYR A 233 -22.35 10.35 10.03
CA TYR A 233 -21.17 10.72 10.78
C TYR A 233 -21.47 11.97 11.63
N SER A 234 -21.13 11.93 12.91
CA SER A 234 -21.36 13.05 13.83
C SER A 234 -20.63 14.33 13.43
N ASP A 235 -19.58 14.21 12.63
CA ASP A 235 -18.76 15.30 12.12
C ASP A 235 -18.95 15.58 10.61
N LYS A 236 -19.93 14.92 9.97
CA LYS A 236 -20.30 15.14 8.57
C LYS A 236 -21.77 14.79 8.33
N LYS A 237 -22.60 15.83 8.38
CA LYS A 237 -24.03 15.75 8.10
C LYS A 237 -24.30 15.17 6.71
N ASP A 238 -25.38 14.40 6.59
CA ASP A 238 -25.88 13.79 5.35
C ASP A 238 -24.90 12.79 4.71
N TRP A 239 -23.95 12.24 5.49
CA TRP A 239 -22.96 11.28 5.03
C TRP A 239 -22.90 10.06 5.95
N LYS A 240 -23.05 8.86 5.39
CA LYS A 240 -23.00 7.58 6.12
C LYS A 240 -21.84 6.66 5.69
N GLY A 241 -20.93 7.14 4.84
CA GLY A 241 -19.95 6.30 4.16
C GLY A 241 -20.58 5.47 3.04
N PHE A 242 -19.93 4.39 2.64
CA PHE A 242 -20.37 3.56 1.52
C PHE A 242 -19.79 2.14 1.59
N LEU A 243 -20.49 1.19 1.00
CA LEU A 243 -19.93 -0.13 0.73
C LEU A 243 -18.98 -0.05 -0.47
N LEU A 244 -17.82 -0.71 -0.37
CA LEU A 244 -16.87 -0.84 -1.48
C LEU A 244 -17.36 -1.80 -2.56
N ARG A 245 -18.18 -2.79 -2.14
CA ARG A 245 -18.87 -3.76 -2.99
C ARG A 245 -20.29 -3.91 -2.49
N ASP A 246 -21.25 -4.06 -3.39
CA ASP A 246 -22.64 -4.25 -2.96
C ASP A 246 -22.84 -5.58 -2.21
N SER A 247 -23.93 -5.66 -1.45
CA SER A 247 -24.27 -6.83 -0.65
C SER A 247 -24.52 -8.08 -1.49
N ALA A 248 -25.02 -7.94 -2.72
CA ALA A 248 -25.22 -9.06 -3.62
C ALA A 248 -23.90 -9.73 -4.00
N TYR A 249 -22.86 -8.93 -4.27
CA TYR A 249 -21.51 -9.40 -4.51
C TYR A 249 -20.93 -10.13 -3.29
N LEU A 250 -20.96 -9.50 -2.10
CA LEU A 250 -20.42 -10.10 -0.88
C LEU A 250 -21.12 -11.42 -0.55
N ASN A 251 -22.45 -11.47 -0.67
CA ASN A 251 -23.23 -12.70 -0.47
C ASN A 251 -22.87 -13.77 -1.51
N SER A 252 -22.63 -13.40 -2.77
CA SER A 252 -22.25 -14.35 -3.81
C SER A 252 -20.89 -15.01 -3.52
N VAL A 253 -19.91 -14.25 -3.02
CA VAL A 253 -18.61 -14.78 -2.62
C VAL A 253 -18.73 -15.63 -1.36
N ALA A 254 -19.47 -15.16 -0.36
CA ALA A 254 -19.71 -15.91 0.87
C ALA A 254 -20.37 -17.26 0.59
N ALA A 255 -21.41 -17.30 -0.26
CA ALA A 255 -22.07 -18.53 -0.65
C ALA A 255 -21.12 -19.50 -1.38
N LYS A 256 -20.25 -18.97 -2.24
CA LYS A 256 -19.24 -19.76 -2.95
C LYS A 256 -18.22 -20.40 -1.99
N LEU A 257 -17.79 -19.66 -0.97
CA LEU A 257 -16.79 -20.14 0.00
C LEU A 257 -17.39 -21.03 1.09
N ALA A 258 -18.65 -20.84 1.47
CA ALA A 258 -19.32 -21.59 2.55
C ALA A 258 -19.33 -23.11 2.34
N GLY A 259 -19.36 -23.58 1.09
CA GLY A 259 -19.27 -25.01 0.75
C GLY A 259 -17.86 -25.57 0.65
N SER A 260 -16.83 -24.77 0.95
CA SER A 260 -15.41 -25.11 0.79
C SER A 260 -14.68 -25.13 2.13
N ASN A 261 -13.42 -25.59 2.13
CA ASN A 261 -12.53 -25.52 3.30
C ASN A 261 -11.74 -24.20 3.39
N LEU A 262 -12.22 -23.14 2.73
CA LEU A 262 -11.60 -21.82 2.71
C LEU A 262 -12.40 -20.85 3.57
N GLN A 263 -11.69 -20.04 4.35
CA GLN A 263 -12.26 -19.01 5.20
C GLN A 263 -12.57 -17.75 4.39
N LEU A 264 -13.57 -17.02 4.85
CA LEU A 264 -13.86 -15.66 4.45
C LEU A 264 -13.55 -14.74 5.63
N CYS A 265 -12.70 -13.75 5.41
CA CYS A 265 -12.37 -12.67 6.34
C CYS A 265 -12.82 -11.33 5.78
#